data_AF-A0AAN9I299-F1
#
_entry.id   AF-A0AAN9I299-F1
#
_cell.length_a   1.000
_cell.length_b   1.000
_cell.length_c   1.000
_cell.angle_alpha   90.00
_cell.angle_beta   90.00
_cell.angle_gamma   90.00
#
_symmetry.space_group_name_H-M   'P 1'
#
loop_
_entity.id
_entity.type
_entity.pdbx_description
1 polymer ?
#
loop_
_entity_poly.entity_id
_entity_poly.type
_entity_poly.pdbx_seq_one_letter_code
_entity_poly.pdbx_strand_id
1 'polypeptide(L)'
;MNSSSSPSQCDLCSTTQSLSLIIHNVRSRFHNRRFCTNCVLKQHPGTFCPICFELFDDSISPHHRLMCVRCPAVAHRSCVFSSATPPPPFKCPTCLHPNLTFFNPPNPKTGAIDAQSAKVLVTAARIAAVSMSKAAAAARSEAERCAREACLAKKRAKEALETLLEIVAKEKEGHKEQQKGRASGAGRLHVA
;
A
#
# COMPACT_ATOMS: atom_id res chain seq x y z
N MET A 1 -16.25 -3.57 22.53
CA MET A 1 -16.60 -3.47 21.10
C MET A 1 -16.62 -4.88 20.52
N ASN A 2 -17.77 -5.56 20.57
CA ASN A 2 -17.92 -6.91 20.04
C ASN A 2 -17.92 -6.85 18.51
N SER A 3 -16.83 -7.33 17.90
CA SER A 3 -16.75 -7.52 16.46
C SER A 3 -17.41 -8.86 16.13
N SER A 4 -18.70 -8.82 15.83
CA SER A 4 -19.40 -9.93 15.19
C SER A 4 -18.72 -10.22 13.86
N SER A 5 -17.90 -11.26 13.82
CA SER A 5 -17.14 -11.67 12.63
C SER A 5 -18.08 -12.27 11.60
N SER A 6 -18.68 -11.40 10.78
CA SER A 6 -19.33 -11.83 9.54
C SER A 6 -18.30 -12.58 8.67
N PRO A 7 -18.74 -13.63 7.94
CA PRO A 7 -17.84 -14.37 7.06
C PRO A 7 -17.25 -13.41 6.02
N SER A 8 -15.92 -13.30 6.00
CA SER A 8 -15.23 -12.38 5.09
C SER A 8 -15.48 -12.80 3.64
N GLN A 9 -16.23 -11.98 2.90
CA GLN A 9 -16.52 -12.20 1.48
C GLN A 9 -15.38 -11.69 0.61
N CYS A 10 -15.28 -12.23 -0.61
CA CYS A 10 -14.41 -11.65 -1.63
C CYS A 10 -15.00 -10.33 -2.15
N ASP A 11 -14.23 -9.25 -2.11
CA ASP A 11 -14.66 -7.92 -2.54
C ASP A 11 -14.94 -7.82 -4.05
N LEU A 12 -14.52 -8.81 -4.85
CA LEU A 12 -14.68 -8.80 -6.31
C LEU A 12 -15.84 -9.68 -6.80
N CYS A 13 -15.98 -10.89 -6.27
CA CYS A 13 -16.97 -11.86 -6.75
C CYS A 13 -18.07 -12.17 -5.73
N SER A 14 -18.04 -11.52 -4.56
CA SER A 14 -19.01 -11.67 -3.46
C SER A 14 -19.23 -13.11 -2.97
N THR A 15 -18.38 -14.06 -3.37
CA THR A 15 -18.52 -15.45 -2.95
C THR A 15 -18.23 -15.56 -1.46
N THR A 16 -19.17 -16.13 -0.73
CA THR A 16 -19.10 -16.36 0.72
C THR A 16 -18.16 -17.52 1.06
N GLN A 17 -17.63 -17.50 2.29
CA GLN A 17 -16.72 -18.52 2.83
C GLN A 17 -17.23 -19.98 2.73
N SER A 18 -18.53 -20.19 2.46
CA SER A 18 -19.14 -21.53 2.42
C SER A 18 -18.63 -22.42 1.29
N LEU A 19 -17.97 -21.86 0.26
CA LEU A 19 -17.35 -22.63 -0.82
C LEU A 19 -15.82 -22.76 -0.67
N SER A 20 -15.29 -22.68 0.55
CA SER A 20 -13.88 -22.97 0.89
C SER A 20 -12.87 -22.13 0.10
N LEU A 21 -13.20 -20.85 -0.07
CA LEU A 21 -12.31 -19.87 -0.66
C LEU A 21 -11.44 -19.25 0.44
N ILE A 22 -10.17 -19.64 0.49
CA ILE A 22 -9.16 -18.94 1.29
C ILE A 22 -9.14 -17.48 0.83
N ILE A 23 -9.42 -16.57 1.77
CA ILE A 23 -9.44 -15.12 1.55
C ILE A 23 -8.07 -14.55 1.89
N HIS A 24 -7.53 -13.78 0.95
CA HIS A 24 -6.25 -13.11 1.04
C HIS A 24 -6.47 -11.61 1.21
N ASN A 25 -5.67 -11.00 2.08
CA ASN A 25 -5.63 -9.54 2.20
C ASN A 25 -4.58 -8.99 1.24
N VAL A 26 -5.01 -8.08 0.37
CA VAL A 26 -4.16 -7.45 -0.63
C VAL A 26 -4.31 -5.94 -0.52
N ARG A 27 -3.20 -5.22 -0.48
CA ARG A 27 -3.20 -3.77 -0.60
C ARG A 27 -3.31 -3.38 -2.07
N SER A 28 -4.42 -2.75 -2.44
CA SER A 28 -4.59 -2.11 -3.75
C SER A 28 -4.70 -0.60 -3.54
N ARG A 29 -3.70 0.14 -4.03
CA ARG A 29 -3.56 1.59 -3.80
C ARG A 29 -3.64 1.93 -2.30
N PHE A 30 -4.73 2.58 -1.87
CA PHE A 30 -4.96 3.07 -0.52
C PHE A 30 -5.94 2.22 0.30
N HIS A 31 -6.44 1.11 -0.25
CA HIS A 31 -7.40 0.27 0.44
C HIS A 31 -6.90 -1.17 0.58
N ASN A 32 -7.18 -1.75 1.75
CA ASN A 32 -7.01 -3.18 1.95
C ASN A 32 -8.25 -3.84 1.34
N ARG A 33 -8.03 -4.72 0.37
CA ARG A 33 -9.07 -5.51 -0.26
C ARG A 33 -8.91 -6.97 0.11
N ARG A 34 -10.03 -7.68 0.17
CA ARG A 34 -10.12 -9.10 0.46
C ARG A 34 -10.48 -9.83 -0.83
N PHE A 35 -9.60 -10.71 -1.27
CA PHE A 35 -9.80 -11.48 -2.50
C PHE A 35 -9.68 -12.96 -2.22
N CYS A 36 -10.55 -13.77 -2.82
CA CYS A 36 -10.30 -15.21 -2.87
C CYS A 36 -9.07 -15.54 -3.73
N THR A 37 -8.49 -16.73 -3.57
CA THR A 37 -7.35 -17.22 -4.35
C THR A 37 -7.45 -16.92 -5.86
N ASN A 38 -8.61 -17.20 -6.47
CA ASN A 38 -8.83 -16.96 -7.90
C ASN A 38 -8.81 -15.46 -8.26
N CYS A 39 -9.42 -14.61 -7.42
CA CYS A 39 -9.47 -13.17 -7.65
C CYS A 39 -8.10 -12.51 -7.45
N VAL A 40 -7.27 -12.99 -6.51
CA VAL A 40 -5.88 -12.53 -6.39
C VAL A 40 -5.15 -12.71 -7.71
N LEU A 41 -5.21 -13.91 -8.29
CA LEU A 41 -4.50 -14.21 -9.54
C LEU A 41 -5.04 -13.40 -10.72
N LYS A 42 -6.38 -13.24 -10.83
CA LYS A 42 -7.00 -12.41 -11.88
C LYS A 42 -6.67 -10.93 -11.77
N GLN A 43 -6.47 -10.39 -10.57
CA GLN A 43 -6.11 -8.99 -10.34
C GLN A 43 -4.61 -8.71 -10.47
N HIS A 44 -3.77 -9.76 -10.45
CA HIS A 44 -2.31 -9.66 -10.55
C HIS A 44 -1.72 -10.51 -11.69
N PRO A 45 -2.22 -10.41 -12.94
CA PRO A 45 -1.84 -11.32 -14.01
C PRO A 45 -0.36 -11.22 -14.45
N GLY A 46 0.32 -10.11 -14.13
CA GLY A 46 1.72 -9.87 -14.49
C GLY A 46 2.73 -10.21 -13.41
N THR A 47 2.32 -10.71 -12.24
CA THR A 47 3.25 -11.00 -11.12
C THR A 47 3.68 -12.47 -11.06
N PHE A 48 3.11 -13.33 -11.89
CA PHE A 48 3.38 -14.76 -11.90
C PHE A 48 3.16 -15.34 -13.31
N CYS A 49 3.77 -16.50 -13.59
CA CYS A 49 3.50 -17.25 -14.81
C CYS A 49 2.19 -18.05 -14.68
N PRO A 50 1.17 -17.86 -15.55
CA PRO A 50 -0.12 -18.56 -15.43
C PRO A 50 -0.07 -20.04 -15.82
N ILE A 51 1.10 -20.56 -16.19
CA ILE A 51 1.30 -21.97 -16.57
C ILE A 51 1.90 -22.76 -15.40
N CYS A 52 3.01 -22.28 -14.82
CA CYS A 52 3.69 -22.95 -13.70
C CYS A 52 3.35 -22.37 -12.32
N PHE A 53 2.67 -21.22 -12.28
CA PHE A 53 2.31 -20.47 -11.07
C PHE A 53 3.49 -19.91 -10.27
N GLU A 54 4.71 -19.91 -10.80
CA GLU A 54 5.84 -19.26 -10.16
C GLU A 54 5.74 -17.73 -10.28
N LEU A 55 6.10 -17.04 -9.20
CA LEU A 55 6.18 -15.57 -9.21
C LEU A 55 7.42 -15.15 -10.00
N PHE A 56 7.29 -14.05 -10.73
CA PHE A 56 8.47 -13.39 -11.28
C PHE A 56 9.20 -12.68 -10.16
N ASP A 57 10.49 -12.97 -10.02
CA ASP A 57 11.41 -12.10 -9.29
C ASP A 57 12.10 -11.14 -10.28
N ASP A 58 12.92 -10.24 -9.75
CA ASP A 58 13.72 -9.32 -10.56
C ASP A 58 14.99 -9.99 -11.14
N SER A 59 15.23 -11.29 -10.87
CA SER A 59 16.41 -12.03 -11.36
C SER A 59 16.21 -12.61 -12.76
N ILE A 60 14.97 -12.91 -13.16
CA ILE A 60 14.68 -13.48 -14.49
C ILE A 60 14.75 -12.38 -15.56
N SER A 61 15.73 -12.51 -16.47
CA SER A 61 15.88 -11.62 -17.63
C SER A 61 14.57 -11.43 -18.41
N PRO A 62 14.21 -10.19 -18.82
CA PRO A 62 13.01 -9.90 -19.60
C PRO A 62 12.87 -10.74 -20.88
N HIS A 63 13.98 -11.18 -21.48
CA HIS A 63 13.98 -11.99 -22.70
C HIS A 63 13.41 -13.40 -22.51
N HIS A 64 13.29 -13.87 -21.27
CA HIS A 64 12.68 -15.16 -20.94
C HIS A 64 11.18 -15.06 -20.63
N ARG A 65 10.56 -13.91 -20.90
CA ARG A 65 9.14 -13.63 -20.62
C ARG A 65 8.37 -13.41 -21.92
N LEU A 66 7.11 -13.85 -21.93
CA LEU A 66 6.15 -13.64 -23.01
C LEU A 66 4.95 -12.88 -22.47
N MET A 67 4.62 -11.77 -23.11
CA MET A 67 3.44 -10.98 -22.77
C MET A 67 2.23 -11.46 -23.55
N CYS A 68 1.08 -11.54 -22.89
CA CYS A 68 -0.18 -11.83 -23.55
C CYS A 68 -0.56 -10.67 -24.47
N VAL A 69 -1.00 -10.98 -25.69
CA VAL A 69 -1.41 -9.96 -26.68
C VAL A 69 -2.73 -9.25 -26.34
N ARG A 70 -3.43 -9.64 -25.26
CA ARG A 70 -4.75 -9.08 -24.88
C ARG A 70 -4.82 -8.49 -23.48
N CYS A 71 -3.86 -8.75 -22.61
CA CYS A 71 -3.90 -8.31 -21.22
C CYS A 71 -2.49 -8.26 -20.63
N PRO A 72 -2.27 -7.65 -19.46
CA PRO A 72 -0.94 -7.55 -18.85
C PRO A 72 -0.41 -8.87 -18.26
N ALA A 73 -0.93 -10.03 -18.68
CA ALA A 73 -0.43 -11.33 -18.24
C ALA A 73 0.92 -11.65 -18.86
N VAL A 74 1.80 -12.28 -18.07
CA VAL A 74 3.15 -12.65 -18.49
C VAL A 74 3.39 -14.13 -18.19
N ALA A 75 4.01 -14.88 -19.11
CA ALA A 75 4.40 -16.26 -18.92
C ALA A 75 5.90 -16.46 -19.17
N HIS A 76 6.50 -17.50 -18.58
CA HIS A 76 7.84 -17.92 -18.97
C HIS A 76 7.82 -18.42 -20.41
N ARG A 77 8.82 -18.02 -21.19
CA ARG A 77 9.01 -18.50 -22.57
C ARG A 77 9.10 -20.03 -22.62
N SER A 78 9.86 -20.62 -21.70
CA SER A 78 10.03 -22.07 -21.57
C SER A 78 8.74 -22.82 -21.20
N CYS A 79 7.79 -22.17 -20.53
CA CYS A 79 6.49 -22.75 -20.21
C CYS A 79 5.52 -22.78 -21.40
N VAL A 80 5.79 -21.99 -22.46
CA VAL A 80 4.91 -21.87 -23.63
C VAL A 80 5.54 -22.53 -24.86
N PHE A 81 6.84 -22.35 -25.07
CA PHE A 81 7.56 -22.88 -26.22
C PHE A 81 8.80 -23.63 -25.78
N SER A 82 8.87 -24.93 -26.08
CA SER A 82 10.09 -25.71 -25.89
C SER A 82 11.09 -25.59 -27.05
N SER A 83 10.69 -25.14 -28.25
CA SER A 83 11.60 -25.12 -29.42
C SER A 83 11.16 -24.32 -30.67
N ALA A 84 9.95 -23.76 -30.74
CA ALA A 84 9.46 -23.13 -31.99
C ALA A 84 10.08 -21.74 -32.27
N THR A 85 10.60 -21.56 -33.49
CA THR A 85 11.07 -20.27 -34.03
C THR A 85 10.42 -19.98 -35.40
N PRO A 86 9.80 -18.80 -35.60
CA PRO A 86 9.45 -17.78 -34.61
C PRO A 86 8.27 -18.21 -33.72
N PRO A 87 8.21 -17.75 -32.45
CA PRO A 87 7.11 -18.08 -31.56
C PRO A 87 5.80 -17.38 -32.01
N PRO A 88 4.66 -18.08 -32.08
CA PRO A 88 3.37 -17.45 -32.34
C PRO A 88 3.00 -16.45 -31.21
N PRO A 89 2.08 -15.51 -31.48
CA PRO A 89 1.62 -14.56 -30.48
C PRO A 89 0.99 -15.29 -29.28
N PHE A 90 1.50 -15.01 -28.07
CA PHE A 90 1.02 -15.66 -26.85
C PHE A 90 -0.33 -15.07 -26.40
N LYS A 91 -1.29 -15.94 -26.10
CA LYS A 91 -2.56 -15.62 -25.41
C LYS A 91 -2.59 -16.40 -24.10
N CYS A 92 -2.74 -15.69 -22.97
CA CYS A 92 -2.79 -16.35 -21.67
C CYS A 92 -4.06 -17.18 -21.47
N PRO A 93 -4.04 -18.16 -20.55
CA PRO A 93 -5.20 -19.01 -20.25
C PRO A 93 -6.49 -18.23 -19.95
N THR A 94 -6.40 -17.13 -19.19
CA THR A 94 -7.58 -16.30 -18.84
C THR A 94 -8.18 -15.58 -20.04
N CYS A 95 -7.37 -15.18 -21.03
CA CYS A 95 -7.90 -14.58 -22.25
C CYS A 95 -8.47 -15.64 -23.21
N LEU A 96 -7.90 -16.84 -23.23
CA LEU A 96 -8.45 -17.97 -24.01
C LEU A 96 -9.77 -18.47 -23.42
N HIS A 97 -9.85 -18.54 -22.09
CA HIS A 97 -11.02 -18.99 -21.34
C HIS A 97 -11.39 -17.97 -20.26
N PRO A 98 -12.29 -17.01 -20.55
CA PRO A 98 -12.67 -15.95 -19.59
C PRO A 98 -13.23 -16.47 -18.26
N ASN A 99 -13.93 -17.61 -18.31
CA ASN A 99 -14.53 -18.26 -17.15
C ASN A 99 -13.57 -19.20 -16.40
N LEU A 100 -12.28 -19.18 -16.74
CA LEU A 100 -11.27 -20.01 -16.08
C LEU A 100 -11.24 -19.74 -14.56
N THR A 101 -11.20 -20.83 -13.80
CA THR A 101 -10.92 -20.86 -12.37
C THR A 101 -9.56 -21.51 -12.15
N PHE A 102 -8.66 -20.81 -11.46
CA PHE A 102 -7.32 -21.32 -11.20
C PHE A 102 -7.27 -22.34 -10.05
N PHE A 103 -8.20 -22.23 -9.11
CA PHE A 103 -8.16 -22.96 -7.84
C PHE A 103 -9.38 -23.86 -7.72
N ASN A 104 -9.13 -25.16 -7.47
CA ASN A 104 -10.16 -26.08 -7.06
C ASN A 104 -10.17 -26.16 -5.52
N PRO A 105 -11.35 -26.08 -4.88
CA PRO A 105 -11.44 -26.21 -3.43
C PRO A 105 -10.98 -27.61 -2.99
N PRO A 106 -10.51 -27.74 -1.73
CA PRO A 106 -10.18 -29.05 -1.16
C PRO A 106 -11.38 -30.00 -1.26
N ASN A 107 -11.10 -31.29 -1.44
CA ASN A 107 -12.17 -32.30 -1.45
C ASN A 107 -12.94 -32.25 -0.12
N PRO A 108 -14.27 -32.13 -0.12
CA PRO A 108 -15.04 -31.94 1.12
C PRO A 108 -15.01 -33.16 2.05
N LYS A 109 -14.73 -34.35 1.53
CA LYS A 109 -14.66 -35.59 2.31
C LYS A 109 -13.27 -35.86 2.86
N THR A 110 -12.22 -35.57 2.08
CA THR A 110 -10.83 -35.94 2.44
C THR A 110 -9.97 -34.74 2.83
N GLY A 111 -10.42 -33.52 2.57
CA GLY A 111 -9.64 -32.29 2.73
C GLY A 111 -8.44 -32.17 1.77
N ALA A 112 -8.26 -33.12 0.84
CA ALA A 112 -7.11 -33.17 -0.05
C ALA A 112 -7.16 -32.05 -1.09
N ILE A 113 -5.99 -31.45 -1.37
CA ILE A 113 -5.78 -30.43 -2.41
C ILE A 113 -4.86 -31.04 -3.46
N ASP A 114 -5.21 -30.91 -4.74
CA ASP A 114 -4.35 -31.37 -5.83
C ASP A 114 -3.08 -30.50 -5.96
N ALA A 115 -2.01 -31.07 -6.52
CA ALA A 115 -0.72 -30.40 -6.59
C ALA A 115 -0.77 -29.04 -7.33
N GLN A 116 -1.66 -28.89 -8.32
CA GLN A 116 -1.83 -27.64 -9.04
C GLN A 116 -2.53 -26.60 -8.16
N SER A 117 -3.65 -26.97 -7.52
CA SER A 117 -4.36 -26.09 -6.59
C SER A 117 -3.48 -25.66 -5.41
N ALA A 118 -2.57 -26.52 -4.95
CA ALA A 118 -1.57 -26.17 -3.94
C ALA A 118 -0.61 -25.09 -4.44
N LYS A 119 -0.06 -25.22 -5.66
CA LYS A 119 0.78 -24.17 -6.28
C LYS A 119 0.02 -22.86 -6.39
N VAL A 120 -1.19 -22.90 -6.96
CA VAL A 120 -2.09 -21.76 -7.13
C VAL A 120 -2.34 -21.03 -5.81
N LEU A 121 -2.61 -21.78 -4.73
CA LEU A 121 -2.82 -21.24 -3.39
C LEU A 121 -1.56 -20.55 -2.86
N VAL A 122 -0.40 -21.21 -2.96
CA VAL A 122 0.88 -20.66 -2.53
C VAL A 122 1.21 -19.38 -3.30
N THR A 123 0.95 -19.36 -4.61
CA THR A 123 1.18 -18.18 -5.46
C THR A 123 0.31 -17.01 -5.03
N ALA A 124 -0.98 -17.23 -4.80
CA ALA A 124 -1.88 -16.19 -4.30
C ALA A 124 -1.44 -15.68 -2.93
N ALA A 125 -1.06 -16.58 -2.01
CA ALA A 125 -0.57 -16.23 -0.68
C ALA A 125 0.72 -15.38 -0.75
N ARG A 126 1.66 -15.74 -1.65
CA ARG A 126 2.90 -14.96 -1.85
C ARG A 126 2.62 -13.59 -2.46
N ILE A 127 1.71 -13.48 -3.43
CA ILE A 127 1.28 -12.17 -3.98
C ILE A 127 0.70 -11.29 -2.88
N ALA A 128 -0.18 -11.86 -2.05
CA ALA A 128 -0.77 -11.16 -0.91
C ALA A 128 0.28 -10.72 0.12
N ALA A 129 1.21 -11.63 0.47
CA ALA A 129 2.30 -11.32 1.39
C ALA A 129 3.19 -10.18 0.87
N VAL A 130 3.59 -10.21 -0.40
CA VAL A 130 4.38 -9.14 -1.03
C VAL A 130 3.62 -7.82 -1.04
N SER A 131 2.33 -7.85 -1.41
CA SER A 131 1.46 -6.66 -1.43
C SER A 131 1.36 -6.03 -0.04
N MET A 132 1.08 -6.82 1.00
CA MET A 132 0.97 -6.34 2.37
C MET A 132 2.31 -5.89 2.94
N SER A 133 3.41 -6.55 2.58
CA SER A 133 4.76 -6.16 3.01
C SER A 133 5.14 -4.79 2.45
N LYS A 134 4.85 -4.55 1.16
CA LYS A 134 5.02 -3.23 0.53
C LYS A 134 4.17 -2.16 1.21
N ALA A 135 2.91 -2.49 1.52
CA ALA A 135 2.01 -1.58 2.23
C ALA A 135 2.53 -1.21 3.62
N ALA A 136 3.01 -2.20 4.38
CA ALA A 136 3.56 -2.00 5.71
C ALA A 136 4.85 -1.17 5.67
N ALA A 137 5.72 -1.40 4.70
CA ALA A 137 6.92 -0.60 4.50
C ALA A 137 6.60 0.87 4.18
N ALA A 138 5.65 1.12 3.27
CA ALA A 138 5.20 2.46 2.95
C ALA A 138 4.59 3.17 4.16
N ALA A 139 3.75 2.49 4.94
CA ALA A 139 3.14 3.05 6.15
C ALA A 139 4.20 3.42 7.21
N ARG A 140 5.24 2.61 7.39
CA ARG A 140 6.35 2.94 8.29
C ARG A 140 7.12 4.17 7.82
N SER A 141 7.50 4.20 6.54
CA SER A 141 8.20 5.36 5.95
C SER A 141 7.40 6.66 6.10
N GLU A 142 6.08 6.58 5.93
CA GLU A 142 5.19 7.73 6.07
C GLU A 142 5.06 8.19 7.53
N ALA A 143 4.91 7.26 8.47
CA ALA A 143 4.88 7.56 9.89
C ALA A 143 6.17 8.27 10.36
N GLU A 144 7.32 7.79 9.90
CA GLU A 144 8.62 8.41 10.20
C GLU A 144 8.74 9.82 9.60
N ARG A 145 8.25 10.02 8.38
CA ARG A 145 8.22 11.33 7.73
C ARG A 145 7.36 12.32 8.52
N CYS A 146 6.13 11.94 8.84
CA CYS A 146 5.21 12.76 9.64
C CYS A 146 5.76 13.09 11.02
N ALA A 147 6.44 12.15 11.68
CA ALA A 147 7.09 12.40 12.97
C ALA A 147 8.18 13.47 12.86
N ARG A 148 9.05 13.38 11.84
CA ARG A 148 10.10 14.40 11.60
C ARG A 148 9.51 15.78 11.34
N GLU A 149 8.49 15.86 10.48
CA GLU A 149 7.82 17.12 10.16
C GLU A 149 7.15 17.74 11.39
N ALA A 150 6.48 16.93 12.21
CA ALA A 150 5.85 17.39 13.45
C ALA A 150 6.90 17.92 14.45
N CYS A 151 8.05 17.25 14.60
CA CYS A 151 9.13 17.73 15.45
C CYS A 151 9.69 19.08 14.97
N LEU A 152 9.91 19.25 13.66
CA LEU A 152 10.39 20.51 13.10
C LEU A 152 9.37 21.63 13.26
N ALA A 153 8.08 21.36 13.03
CA ALA A 153 7.00 22.32 13.25
C ALA A 153 6.93 22.76 14.71
N LYS A 154 7.03 21.81 15.67
CA LYS A 154 7.06 22.10 17.10
C LYS A 154 8.26 22.98 17.48
N LYS A 155 9.44 22.68 16.93
CA LYS A 155 10.65 23.49 17.18
C LYS A 155 10.45 24.93 16.71
N ARG A 156 9.98 25.12 15.47
CA ARG A 156 9.69 26.46 14.91
C ARG A 156 8.63 27.21 15.70
N ALA A 157 7.57 26.52 16.14
CA ALA A 157 6.54 27.14 16.98
C ALA A 157 7.10 27.60 18.33
N LYS A 158 8.00 26.82 18.93
CA LYS A 158 8.68 27.19 20.18
C LYS A 158 9.57 28.42 19.98
N GLU A 159 10.39 28.44 18.93
CA GLU A 159 11.26 29.58 18.59
C GLU A 159 10.45 30.86 18.33
N ALA A 160 9.30 30.75 17.65
CA ALA A 160 8.40 31.87 17.43
C ALA A 160 7.80 32.42 18.75
N LEU A 161 7.41 31.53 19.68
CA LEU A 161 6.91 31.93 20.99
C LEU A 161 7.99 32.62 21.83
N GLU A 162 9.23 32.11 21.81
CA GLU A 162 10.38 32.74 22.48
C GLU A 162 10.61 34.16 21.94
N THR A 163 10.59 34.31 20.61
CA THR A 163 10.73 35.63 19.95
C THR A 163 9.61 36.60 20.36
N LEU A 164 8.35 36.14 20.43
CA LEU A 164 7.23 36.97 20.86
C LEU A 164 7.38 37.45 22.31
N LEU A 165 7.86 36.58 23.21
CA LEU A 165 8.10 36.96 24.61
C LEU A 165 9.17 38.05 24.73
N GLU A 166 10.24 37.97 23.95
CA GLU A 166 11.28 39.01 23.91
C GLU A 166 10.75 40.37 23.42
N ILE A 167 9.93 40.36 22.36
CA ILE A 167 9.30 41.59 21.83
C ILE A 167 8.40 42.24 22.90
N VAL A 168 7.54 41.44 23.55
CA VAL A 168 6.65 41.94 24.60
C VAL A 168 7.43 42.50 25.80
N ALA A 169 8.57 41.91 26.15
CA ALA A 169 9.44 42.43 27.21
C ALA A 169 10.02 43.80 26.83
N LYS A 170 10.56 43.94 25.61
CA LYS A 170 11.10 45.20 25.10
C LYS A 170 10.04 46.31 25.01
N GLU A 171 8.83 45.99 24.55
CA GLU A 171 7.72 46.96 24.51
C GLU A 171 7.34 47.46 25.90
N LYS A 172 7.30 46.57 26.90
CA LYS A 172 7.02 46.96 28.29
C LYS A 172 8.09 47.88 28.86
N GLU A 173 9.36 47.68 28.51
CA GLU A 173 10.46 48.56 28.93
C GLU A 173 10.36 49.94 28.27
N GLY A 174 10.14 49.99 26.95
CA GLY A 174 9.95 51.24 26.21
C GLY A 174 8.75 52.07 26.72
N HIS A 175 7.63 51.43 27.07
CA HIS A 175 6.48 52.11 27.67
C HIS A 175 6.79 52.72 29.05
N LYS A 176 7.60 52.04 29.88
CA LYS A 176 8.01 52.54 31.20
C LYS A 176 8.94 53.76 31.08
N GLU A 177 9.85 53.75 30.11
CA GLU A 177 10.75 54.89 29.85
C GLU A 177 9.99 56.12 29.34
N GLN A 178 9.03 55.93 28.41
CA GLN A 178 8.18 57.03 27.94
C GLN A 178 7.29 57.62 29.04
N GLN A 179 6.76 56.81 29.96
CA GLN A 179 6.01 57.32 31.12
C GLN A 179 6.89 58.12 32.08
N LYS A 180 8.14 57.69 32.34
CA LYS A 180 9.09 58.45 33.17
C LYS A 180 9.51 59.78 32.53
N GLY A 181 9.71 59.79 31.20
CA GLY A 181 10.00 61.01 30.44
C GLY A 181 8.85 62.03 30.47
N ARG A 182 7.60 61.56 30.35
CA ARG A 182 6.40 62.41 30.48
C ARG A 182 6.19 62.95 31.90
N ALA A 183 6.44 62.15 32.93
CA ALA A 183 6.31 62.59 34.33
C ALA A 183 7.36 63.64 34.72
N SER A 184 8.57 63.59 34.16
CA SER A 184 9.63 64.59 34.41
C SER A 184 9.43 65.89 33.61
N GLY A 185 8.72 65.84 32.47
CA GLY A 185 8.42 67.02 31.64
C GLY A 185 7.29 67.92 32.14
N ALA A 186 6.41 67.42 33.03
CA ALA A 186 5.26 68.17 33.54
C ALA A 186 5.59 69.15 34.69
N GLY A 187 6.84 69.20 35.16
CA GLY A 187 7.27 70.02 36.30
C GLY A 187 7.78 71.43 35.97
N ARG A 188 7.61 71.94 34.74
CA ARG A 188 8.19 73.24 34.33
C ARG A 188 7.17 74.16 33.65
N LEU A 189 6.13 74.54 34.37
CA LEU A 189 5.39 75.78 34.09
C LEU A 189 5.86 76.82 35.11
N HIS A 190 6.66 77.77 34.62
CA HIS A 190 7.15 78.93 35.36
C HIS A 190 6.00 79.84 35.77
N VAL A 191 6.03 80.23 37.05
CA VAL A 191 5.33 81.40 37.58
C VAL A 191 6.16 82.63 37.17
N ALA A 192 5.56 83.53 36.40
CA ALA A 192 5.96 84.93 36.27
C ALA A 192 4.71 85.74 35.91
#